data_AF-A0A258R5S8-F1
#
_entry.id   AF-A0A258R5S8-F1
#
_cell.length_a   1.000
_cell.length_b   1.000
_cell.length_c   1.000
_cell.angle_alpha   90.00
_cell.angle_beta   90.00
_cell.angle_gamma   90.00
#
_symmetry.space_group_name_H-M   'P 1'
#
loop_
_entity.id
_entity.type
_entity.pdbx_description
1 polymer ?
#
loop_
_entity_poly.entity_id
_entity_poly.type
_entity_poly.pdbx_seq_one_letter_code
_entity_poly.pdbx_strand_id
1 'polypeptide(L)' 'MIELHINGELRRFPAPLTLNQLIESLDLVGKRIAIERNGEIVPRSQHAVTPLANGDRLEIVVAVGGG' A
#
# COMPACT_ATOMS: atom_id res chain seq x y z
N MET A 1 -1.94 4.46 -16.10
CA MET A 1 -2.18 3.20 -15.38
C MET A 1 -0.85 2.68 -14.90
N ILE A 2 -0.79 2.18 -13.67
CA ILE A 2 0.37 1.45 -13.13
C ILE A 2 -0.08 0.06 -12.68
N GLU A 3 0.81 -0.89 -12.75
CA GLU A 3 0.63 -2.26 -12.28
C GLU A 3 1.45 -2.46 -11.01
N LEU A 4 0.82 -2.97 -9.96
CA LEU A 4 1.41 -3.17 -8.64
C LEU A 4 1.28 -4.64 -8.24
N HIS A 5 2.30 -5.18 -7.59
CA HIS A 5 2.17 -6.44 -6.87
C HIS A 5 1.75 -6.13 -5.44
N ILE A 6 0.63 -6.67 -4.98
CA ILE A 6 0.09 -6.44 -3.63
C ILE A 6 -0.13 -7.81 -2.99
N ASN A 7 0.63 -8.12 -1.92
CA ASN A 7 0.58 -9.42 -1.23
C ASN A 7 0.70 -10.61 -2.21
N GLY A 8 1.61 -10.51 -3.17
CA GLY A 8 1.80 -11.49 -4.24
C GLY A 8 0.82 -11.41 -5.42
N GLU A 9 -0.26 -10.63 -5.36
CA GLU A 9 -1.24 -10.50 -6.43
C GLU A 9 -1.00 -9.27 -7.33
N LEU A 10 -1.12 -9.45 -8.64
CA LEU A 10 -0.95 -8.37 -9.61
C LEU A 10 -2.26 -7.58 -9.78
N ARG A 11 -2.22 -6.26 -9.56
CA ARG A 11 -3.39 -5.36 -9.65
C ARG A 11 -3.04 -4.07 -10.37
N ARG A 12 -4.04 -3.44 -11.02
CA ARG A 12 -3.86 -2.23 -11.83
C ARG A 12 -4.62 -1.05 -11.27
N PHE A 13 -3.98 0.11 -11.28
CA PHE A 13 -4.54 1.35 -10.74
C PHE A 13 -4.30 2.53 -11.68
N PRO A 14 -5.19 3.55 -11.66
CA PRO A 14 -4.91 4.82 -12.31
C PRO A 14 -3.71 5.51 -11.66
N ALA A 15 -3.02 6.36 -12.43
CA ALA A 15 -1.91 7.17 -11.94
C ALA A 15 -2.21 8.66 -12.21
N PRO A 16 -1.73 9.60 -11.38
CA PRO A 16 -0.86 9.39 -10.22
C PRO A 16 -1.57 8.70 -9.05
N LEU A 17 -0.82 7.92 -8.27
CA LEU A 17 -1.31 7.18 -7.10
C LEU A 17 -0.30 7.29 -5.96
N THR A 18 -0.78 7.54 -4.76
CA THR A 18 0.00 7.48 -3.51
C THR A 18 -0.36 6.24 -2.71
N LEU A 19 0.46 5.89 -1.71
CA LEU A 19 0.11 4.82 -0.76
C LEU A 19 -1.22 5.08 -0.06
N ASN A 20 -1.51 6.31 0.35
CA ASN A 20 -2.79 6.63 1.01
C ASN A 20 -3.99 6.41 0.08
N GLN A 21 -3.91 6.83 -1.19
CA GLN A 21 -4.96 6.58 -2.17
C GLN A 21 -5.15 5.09 -2.46
N LEU A 22 -4.06 4.31 -2.44
CA LEU A 22 -4.16 2.85 -2.53
C LEU A 22 -4.91 2.27 -1.32
N ILE A 23 -4.57 2.69 -0.10
CA ILE A 23 -5.24 2.25 1.14
C ILE A 23 -6.75 2.54 1.08
N GLU A 24 -7.13 3.72 0.55
CA GLU A 24 -8.53 4.09 0.29
C GLU A 24 -9.17 3.14 -0.72
N SER A 25 -8.53 2.88 -1.86
CA SER A 25 -9.05 1.99 -2.91
C SER A 25 -9.22 0.52 -2.49
N LEU A 26 -8.52 0.10 -1.44
CA LEU A 26 -8.57 -1.25 -0.88
C LEU A 26 -9.49 -1.35 0.35
N ASP A 27 -10.22 -0.28 0.70
CA ASP A 27 -11.07 -0.20 1.90
C ASP A 27 -10.32 -0.55 3.20
N LEU A 28 -9.05 -0.13 3.28
CA LEU A 28 -8.17 -0.36 4.43
C LEU A 28 -8.04 0.87 5.34
N VAL A 29 -8.77 1.95 5.05
CA VAL A 29 -8.78 3.18 5.85
C VAL A 29 -9.17 2.87 7.29
N GLY A 30 -8.47 3.49 8.24
CA GLY A 30 -8.70 3.31 9.69
C GLY A 30 -8.20 1.98 10.25
N LYS A 31 -7.81 1.00 9.41
CA LYS A 31 -7.20 -0.24 9.89
C LYS A 31 -5.78 0.01 10.39
N ARG A 32 -5.37 -0.79 11.37
CA ARG A 32 -3.99 -0.86 11.84
C ARG A 32 -3.20 -1.70 10.85
N ILE A 33 -2.47 -1.04 9.96
CA ILE A 33 -1.71 -1.71 8.90
C ILE A 33 -0.23 -1.31 8.95
N ALA A 34 0.63 -2.26 8.59
CA ALA A 34 2.01 -2.03 8.22
C ALA A 34 2.16 -2.26 6.72
N ILE A 35 2.92 -1.40 6.04
CA ILE A 35 3.16 -1.49 4.61
C ILE A 35 4.66 -1.52 4.37
N GLU A 36 5.09 -2.53 3.64
CA GLU A 36 6.42 -2.62 3.03
C GLU A 36 6.30 -2.30 1.53
N ARG A 37 7.23 -1.52 1.00
CA ARG A 37 7.38 -1.25 -0.42
C ARG A 37 8.77 -1.69 -0.87
N ASN A 38 8.83 -2.63 -1.80
CA ASN A 38 10.07 -3.14 -2.40
C ASN A 38 11.13 -3.60 -1.37
N GLY A 39 10.70 -4.21 -0.26
CA GLY A 39 11.62 -4.62 0.82
C GLY A 39 11.80 -3.61 1.94
N GLU A 40 11.25 -2.39 1.82
CA GLU A 40 11.43 -1.32 2.81
C GLU A 40 10.10 -0.92 3.47
N ILE A 41 10.07 -0.90 4.80
CA ILE A 41 8.89 -0.46 5.55
C ILE A 41 8.66 1.03 5.34
N VAL A 42 7.44 1.40 4.92
CA VAL A 42 7.05 2.79 4.74
C VAL A 42 6.34 3.28 6.01
N PRO A 43 6.89 4.27 6.74
CA PRO A 43 6.26 4.82 7.93
C PRO A 43 4.88 5.40 7.61
N ARG A 44 3.92 5.22 8.52
CA ARG A 44 2.53 5.70 8.35
C ARG A 44 2.45 7.20 8.03
N SER A 45 3.34 8.01 8.62
CA SER A 45 3.41 9.45 8.36
C SER A 45 3.76 9.80 6.90
N GLN A 46 4.36 8.87 6.15
CA GLN A 46 4.75 9.08 4.76
C GLN A 46 3.71 8.57 3.76
N HIS A 47 2.73 7.76 4.19
CA HIS A 47 1.75 7.13 3.28
C HIS A 47 1.03 8.15 2.37
N ALA A 48 0.72 9.34 2.89
CA ALA A 48 0.05 10.40 2.13
C ALA A 48 0.91 11.02 1.01
N VAL A 49 2.24 10.96 1.13
CA VAL A 49 3.18 11.64 0.23
C VAL A 49 4.04 10.69 -0.58
N THR A 50 4.07 9.39 -0.25
CA THR A 50 4.82 8.39 -1.01
C THR A 50 4.08 8.05 -2.31
N PRO A 51 4.63 8.42 -3.48
CA PRO A 51 4.04 8.04 -4.76
C PRO A 51 4.33 6.57 -5.07
N LEU A 52 3.41 5.91 -5.75
CA LEU A 52 3.56 4.56 -6.28
C LEU A 52 3.93 4.62 -7.76
N ALA A 53 4.83 3.73 -8.15
CA ALA A 53 5.35 3.59 -9.50
C ALA A 53 4.98 2.22 -10.08
N ASN A 54 4.99 2.13 -11.40
CA ASN A 54 4.73 0.87 -12.10
C ASN A 54 5.76 -0.19 -11.68
N GLY A 55 5.28 -1.38 -11.32
CA GLY A 55 6.08 -2.52 -10.91
C GLY A 55 6.43 -2.56 -9.42
N ASP A 56 6.01 -1.57 -8.61
CA ASP A 56 6.21 -1.61 -7.16
C ASP A 56 5.57 -2.86 -6.55
N ARG A 57 6.27 -3.44 -5.57
CA ARG A 57 5.82 -4.58 -4.77
C ARG A 57 5.47 -4.10 -3.37
N LEU A 58 4.26 -4.41 -2.93
CA LEU A 58 3.71 -3.99 -1.66
C LEU A 58 3.30 -5.20 -0.84
N GLU A 59 3.83 -5.31 0.37
CA GLU A 59 3.35 -6.24 1.39
C GLU A 59 2.57 -5.44 2.44
N ILE A 60 1.28 -5.75 2.57
CA ILE A 60 0.33 -5.06 3.44
C ILE A 60 -0.17 -6.06 4.47
N VAL A 61 0.24 -5.84 5.73
CA VAL A 61 -0.17 -6.65 6.87
C VAL A 61 -1.17 -5.85 7.70
N VAL A 62 -2.35 -6.42 7.94
CA VAL A 62 -3.34 -5.87 8.88
C VAL A 62 -3.11 -6.50 10.24
N ALA A 63 -2.82 -5.68 11.25
CA ALA A 63 -2.74 -6.16 12.62
C ALA A 63 -4.13 -6.62 13.08
N VAL A 64 -4.26 -7.91 13.36
CA VAL A 64 -5.38 -8.45 14.13
C VAL A 64 -5.10 -8.19 15.62
N GLY A 65 -6.00 -7.52 16.31
CA GLY A 65 -5.81 -7.18 17.72
C GLY A 65 -5.72 -8.45 18.57
N GLY A 66 -4.57 -8.67 19.19
CA GLY A 66 -4.40 -9.63 20.28
C GLY A 66 -4.40 -8.87 21.60
N GLY A 67 -5.37 -9.19 22.46
CA GLY A 67 -5.24 -9.04 23.90
C GLY A 67 -4.64 -10.30 24.49
#